data_AF-A0A6P8RGR1-F1
#
_entry.id   AF-A0A6P8RGR1-F1
#
_cell.length_a   1.000
_cell.length_b   1.000
_cell.length_c   1.000
_cell.angle_alpha   90.00
_cell.angle_beta   90.00
_cell.angle_gamma   90.00
#
_symmetry.space_group_name_H-M   'P 1'
#
loop_
_entity.id
_entity.type
_entity.pdbx_description
1 polymer ?
#
loop_
_entity_poly.entity_id
_entity_poly.type
_entity_poly.pdbx_seq_one_letter_code
_entity_poly.pdbx_strand_id
1 'polypeptide(L)'
;MSTTSTSVVQYGRRKGWQRENTEEELSKIAPTGELISKGIDLRQVTVLPKQEWERIQDKLNNPDKELKRILAEVKEKKDLHLRSKEVVKNWTNTITSGLLLTQVMKEREAQIELKKKMDLIYKKKEQEPEGCLLKERRTEHERFLARKAEYDDLLEQIEQHIYLKKLEKQDNIKEGKEIQRMTRLYEQEMQQKHEQKQQEKMEQMKAYRAYVTDRDLLRALEKQNIEEEDEKIRLFVKAKQNLLKLRKEKEMEIQRNVESHRNRISEFLFEQLKEKLENEDERIARSVAELEENKEQENRRKEEKQKRDLKAIAEHREAMRQRKEKQEKEDKLQAVQNLQAIQEADWYFLEQQKEKMKKVKDDCMEQQNYIIQQMVDKKTKLRLTKEADRDYERQNEAVRILEEKRFQEYAQDVINSALRASQNPYPLLQAARAAIGGGHGRAYLERGSSQLSYQSQGTAELPTYHGTTTEEIKNISDTKDNQNAKK
;
A
#
# COMPACT_ATOMS: atom_id res chain seq x y z
N MET A 1 -42.00 -60.60 -19.03
CA MET A 1 -43.06 -60.29 -18.06
C MET A 1 -44.04 -59.34 -18.72
N SER A 2 -45.20 -59.90 -19.06
CA SER A 2 -46.53 -59.31 -19.38
C SER A 2 -46.58 -58.14 -20.39
N THR A 3 -46.99 -58.25 -21.66
CA THR A 3 -48.17 -58.83 -22.36
C THR A 3 -49.55 -58.30 -21.95
N THR A 4 -50.15 -57.49 -22.85
CA THR A 4 -51.56 -57.46 -23.29
C THR A 4 -51.58 -56.65 -24.60
N SER A 5 -51.67 -57.21 -25.82
CA SER A 5 -52.76 -58.00 -26.44
C SER A 5 -54.11 -57.34 -26.17
N THR A 6 -54.87 -56.82 -27.12
CA THR A 6 -55.74 -57.48 -28.13
C THR A 6 -56.57 -56.33 -28.76
N SER A 7 -57.25 -56.35 -29.90
CA SER A 7 -57.70 -57.40 -30.81
C SER A 7 -58.09 -56.76 -32.15
N VAL A 8 -57.68 -57.42 -33.23
CA VAL A 8 -58.23 -57.30 -34.59
C VAL A 8 -59.73 -57.61 -34.59
N VAL A 9 -60.51 -56.82 -35.31
CA VAL A 9 -61.85 -57.21 -35.77
C VAL A 9 -61.94 -56.89 -37.27
N GLN A 10 -61.73 -57.92 -38.08
CA GLN A 10 -62.17 -57.97 -39.46
C GLN A 10 -63.63 -58.43 -39.48
N TYR A 11 -64.50 -57.68 -40.16
CA TYR A 11 -65.78 -58.20 -40.65
C TYR A 11 -65.83 -58.01 -42.16
N GLY A 12 -65.98 -59.13 -42.86
CA GLY A 12 -66.09 -59.20 -44.31
C GLY A 12 -67.52 -59.28 -44.84
N ARG A 13 -67.59 -59.47 -46.18
CA ARG A 13 -68.73 -59.83 -47.05
C ARG A 13 -69.83 -58.75 -47.15
N ARG A 14 -70.25 -58.33 -48.36
CA ARG A 14 -70.42 -59.07 -49.62
C ARG A 14 -70.09 -58.20 -50.84
N LYS A 15 -69.38 -58.78 -51.82
CA LYS A 15 -69.49 -58.36 -53.23
C LYS A 15 -70.93 -58.60 -53.68
N GLY A 16 -71.63 -57.52 -54.02
CA GLY A 16 -72.93 -57.55 -54.66
C GLY A 16 -72.76 -57.36 -56.16
N TRP A 17 -73.09 -58.43 -56.87
CA TRP A 17 -73.33 -58.59 -58.30
C TRP A 17 -73.62 -57.32 -59.11
N GLN A 18 -72.93 -57.17 -60.24
CA GLN A 18 -73.40 -56.33 -61.34
C GLN A 18 -74.68 -56.93 -61.93
N ARG A 19 -75.69 -56.08 -62.12
CA ARG A 19 -76.82 -56.36 -63.01
C ARG A 19 -76.73 -55.38 -64.18
N GLU A 20 -76.27 -55.88 -65.30
CA GLU A 20 -76.80 -55.49 -66.60
C GLU A 20 -78.27 -55.91 -66.63
N ASN A 21 -79.14 -54.97 -67.02
CA ASN A 21 -80.43 -55.20 -67.65
C ASN A 21 -80.39 -54.21 -68.84
N THR A 22 -80.16 -54.53 -70.12
CA THR A 22 -80.83 -55.50 -71.01
C THR A 22 -82.32 -55.61 -70.74
N GLU A 23 -83.12 -55.00 -71.62
CA GLU A 23 -84.37 -55.54 -72.19
C GLU A 23 -85.01 -54.48 -73.12
N GLU A 24 -84.37 -54.22 -74.26
CA GLU A 24 -85.05 -54.53 -75.54
C GLU A 24 -84.81 -56.02 -75.73
N GLU A 25 -85.89 -56.80 -75.75
CA GLU A 25 -86.04 -58.18 -76.26
C GLU A 25 -87.01 -58.91 -75.33
N LEU A 26 -88.28 -58.98 -75.76
CA LEU A 26 -89.05 -60.22 -75.73
C LEU A 26 -90.23 -60.03 -76.68
N SER A 27 -89.90 -60.12 -77.97
CA SER A 27 -90.86 -60.48 -79.00
C SER A 27 -91.18 -61.97 -78.88
N LYS A 28 -92.43 -62.33 -79.24
CA LYS A 28 -92.93 -63.69 -79.57
C LYS A 28 -93.32 -64.59 -78.39
N ILE A 29 -94.63 -64.65 -78.14
CA ILE A 29 -95.33 -65.93 -77.98
C ILE A 29 -96.61 -65.86 -78.81
N ALA A 30 -96.51 -66.29 -80.07
CA ALA A 30 -97.56 -67.08 -80.71
C ALA A 30 -97.03 -68.52 -80.67
N PRO A 31 -97.87 -69.55 -80.48
CA PRO A 31 -98.47 -70.15 -81.68
C PRO A 31 -99.82 -70.91 -81.50
N THR A 32 -100.50 -71.06 -82.65
CA THR A 32 -101.16 -72.29 -83.18
C THR A 32 -102.32 -73.03 -82.48
N GLY A 33 -103.35 -73.25 -83.31
CA GLY A 33 -104.12 -74.51 -83.46
C GLY A 33 -105.24 -74.70 -82.44
N GLU A 34 -106.44 -75.23 -82.70
CA GLU A 34 -107.12 -75.92 -83.81
C GLU A 34 -108.52 -76.27 -83.21
N LEU A 35 -109.65 -75.92 -83.82
CA LEU A 35 -110.49 -76.76 -84.69
C LEU A 35 -111.49 -77.71 -83.97
N ILE A 36 -112.78 -77.33 -83.92
CA ILE A 36 -113.97 -78.22 -84.00
C ILE A 36 -115.06 -77.34 -84.66
N SER A 37 -115.44 -77.44 -85.93
CA SER A 37 -115.83 -78.57 -86.80
C SER A 37 -117.20 -79.17 -86.49
N LYS A 38 -118.04 -79.21 -87.55
CA LYS A 38 -119.18 -80.09 -87.84
C LYS A 38 -120.45 -79.31 -88.17
N GLY A 39 -120.85 -79.39 -89.44
CA GLY A 39 -122.15 -78.93 -89.90
C GLY A 39 -123.28 -79.78 -89.34
N ILE A 40 -124.49 -79.19 -89.30
CA ILE A 40 -125.80 -79.83 -89.44
C ILE A 40 -126.81 -78.75 -89.90
N ASP A 41 -127.58 -79.11 -90.92
CA ASP A 41 -128.94 -78.71 -91.33
C ASP A 41 -129.42 -77.24 -91.41
N LEU A 42 -129.37 -76.75 -92.65
CA LEU A 42 -130.47 -76.29 -93.52
C LEU A 42 -131.88 -76.06 -92.89
N ARG A 43 -132.18 -74.80 -92.51
CA ARG A 43 -133.47 -74.04 -92.54
C ARG A 43 -133.62 -73.13 -91.30
N GLN A 44 -132.76 -72.13 -91.11
CA GLN A 44 -133.01 -71.06 -90.14
C GLN A 44 -132.46 -69.74 -90.67
N VAL A 45 -133.33 -68.89 -91.20
CA VAL A 45 -133.01 -67.48 -91.48
C VAL A 45 -133.49 -66.68 -90.28
N THR A 46 -132.57 -66.31 -89.40
CA THR A 46 -132.75 -65.25 -88.41
C THR A 46 -132.32 -63.93 -89.04
N VAL A 47 -133.29 -63.07 -89.33
CA VAL A 47 -133.03 -61.69 -89.74
C VAL A 47 -132.43 -60.94 -88.54
N LEU A 48 -131.19 -60.47 -88.68
CA LEU A 48 -130.51 -59.62 -87.69
C LEU A 48 -131.24 -58.25 -87.63
N PRO A 49 -131.64 -57.77 -86.44
CA PRO A 49 -132.25 -56.45 -86.28
C PRO A 49 -131.25 -55.36 -86.65
N LYS A 50 -131.71 -54.29 -87.33
CA LYS A 50 -130.89 -53.15 -87.75
C LYS A 50 -130.02 -52.55 -86.62
N GLN A 51 -130.52 -52.60 -85.37
CA GLN A 51 -129.80 -52.12 -84.18
C GLN A 51 -128.50 -52.89 -83.89
N GLU A 52 -128.48 -54.20 -84.11
CA GLU A 52 -127.26 -55.00 -83.92
C GLU A 52 -126.24 -54.76 -85.04
N TRP A 53 -126.71 -54.45 -86.26
CA TRP A 53 -125.83 -54.01 -87.37
C TRP A 53 -125.23 -52.62 -87.12
N GLU A 54 -126.02 -51.66 -86.64
CA GLU A 54 -125.55 -50.30 -86.29
C GLU A 54 -124.55 -50.33 -85.12
N ARG A 55 -124.75 -51.18 -84.11
CA ARG A 55 -123.81 -51.32 -82.97
C ARG A 55 -122.43 -51.85 -83.39
N ILE A 56 -122.40 -52.73 -84.39
CA ILE A 56 -121.14 -53.26 -84.93
C ILE A 56 -120.42 -52.20 -85.78
N GLN A 57 -121.16 -51.39 -86.55
CA GLN A 57 -120.57 -50.24 -87.25
C GLN A 57 -120.02 -49.17 -86.29
N ASP A 58 -120.72 -48.84 -85.21
CA ASP A 58 -120.28 -47.82 -84.25
C ASP A 58 -118.98 -48.19 -83.52
N LYS A 59 -118.73 -49.48 -83.29
CA LYS A 59 -117.49 -49.97 -82.66
C LYS A 59 -116.27 -49.95 -83.59
N LEU A 60 -116.47 -49.99 -84.91
CA LEU A 60 -115.38 -49.96 -85.90
C LEU A 60 -114.92 -48.53 -86.25
N ASN A 61 -115.71 -47.50 -85.92
CA ASN A 61 -115.45 -46.12 -86.32
C ASN A 61 -114.77 -45.20 -85.28
N ASN A 62 -114.22 -45.69 -84.15
CA ASN A 62 -113.61 -44.77 -83.16
C ASN A 62 -112.48 -45.32 -82.23
N PRO A 63 -111.28 -45.66 -82.75
CA PRO A 63 -110.11 -46.05 -81.93
C PRO A 63 -109.37 -44.89 -81.22
N ASP A 64 -109.70 -43.61 -81.48
CA ASP A 64 -108.92 -42.45 -81.01
C ASP A 64 -109.21 -41.98 -79.58
N LYS A 65 -110.27 -42.49 -78.93
CA LYS A 65 -110.64 -42.07 -77.56
C LYS A 65 -109.81 -42.72 -76.46
N GLU A 66 -109.32 -43.94 -76.64
CA GLU A 66 -108.59 -44.67 -75.59
C GLU A 66 -107.12 -44.24 -75.48
N LEU A 67 -106.43 -44.00 -76.60
CA LEU A 67 -105.04 -43.51 -76.61
C LEU A 67 -104.90 -42.13 -75.95
N LYS A 68 -105.89 -41.25 -76.13
CA LYS A 68 -105.94 -39.94 -75.47
C LYS A 68 -106.09 -40.04 -73.95
N ARG A 69 -106.76 -41.07 -73.43
CA ARG A 69 -106.89 -41.29 -71.98
C ARG A 69 -105.58 -41.73 -71.35
N ILE A 70 -104.85 -42.67 -71.97
CA ILE A 70 -103.58 -43.18 -71.46
C ILE A 70 -102.51 -42.07 -71.43
N LEU A 71 -102.42 -41.26 -72.49
CA LEU A 71 -101.49 -40.13 -72.53
C LEU A 71 -101.82 -39.07 -71.48
N ALA A 72 -103.11 -38.82 -71.21
CA ALA A 72 -103.53 -37.91 -70.15
C ALA A 72 -103.14 -38.43 -68.75
N GLU A 73 -103.33 -39.72 -68.47
CA GLU A 73 -102.92 -40.33 -67.19
C GLU A 73 -101.40 -40.30 -66.96
N VAL A 74 -100.59 -40.54 -68.01
CA VAL A 74 -99.12 -40.44 -67.90
C VAL A 74 -98.69 -39.00 -67.63
N LYS A 75 -99.35 -38.03 -68.25
CA LYS A 75 -99.08 -36.60 -68.02
C LYS A 75 -99.46 -36.22 -66.59
N GLU A 76 -100.64 -36.63 -66.12
CA GLU A 76 -101.06 -36.40 -64.73
C GLU A 76 -100.10 -37.03 -63.72
N LYS A 77 -99.62 -38.28 -63.94
CA LYS A 77 -98.61 -38.90 -63.05
C LYS A 77 -97.30 -38.12 -63.00
N LYS A 78 -96.83 -37.58 -64.14
CA LYS A 78 -95.61 -36.75 -64.18
C LYS A 78 -95.81 -35.43 -63.44
N ASP A 79 -96.96 -34.78 -63.63
CA ASP A 79 -97.31 -33.53 -62.95
C ASP A 79 -97.44 -33.75 -61.44
N LEU A 80 -98.00 -34.89 -61.02
CA LEU A 80 -98.13 -35.29 -59.61
C LEU A 80 -96.76 -35.61 -58.98
N HIS A 81 -95.84 -36.23 -59.73
CA HIS A 81 -94.46 -36.47 -59.27
C HIS A 81 -93.66 -35.17 -59.10
N LEU A 82 -93.79 -34.21 -60.01
CA LEU A 82 -93.16 -32.89 -59.89
C LEU A 82 -93.69 -32.14 -58.67
N ARG A 83 -95.01 -32.11 -58.47
CA ARG A 83 -95.63 -31.58 -57.24
C ARG A 83 -95.09 -32.26 -55.99
N SER A 84 -94.95 -33.59 -56.01
CA SER A 84 -94.40 -34.32 -54.87
C SER A 84 -92.94 -33.96 -54.58
N LYS A 85 -92.10 -33.72 -55.60
CA LYS A 85 -90.72 -33.25 -55.41
C LYS A 85 -90.64 -31.85 -54.82
N GLU A 86 -91.53 -30.95 -55.21
CA GLU A 86 -91.63 -29.60 -54.62
C GLU A 86 -92.08 -29.64 -53.16
N VAL A 87 -93.02 -30.51 -52.84
CA VAL A 87 -93.46 -30.74 -51.45
C VAL A 87 -92.32 -31.26 -50.57
N VAL A 88 -91.50 -32.21 -51.07
CA VAL A 88 -90.35 -32.77 -50.32
C VAL A 88 -89.25 -31.74 -50.06
N LYS A 89 -89.02 -30.75 -50.96
CA LYS A 89 -88.06 -29.66 -50.70
C LYS A 89 -88.41 -28.84 -49.46
N ASN A 90 -89.71 -28.74 -49.16
CA ASN A 90 -90.22 -27.98 -48.01
C ASN A 90 -90.35 -28.84 -46.74
N TRP A 91 -89.99 -30.13 -46.80
CA TRP A 91 -89.98 -30.99 -45.61
C TRP A 91 -88.70 -30.76 -44.81
N THR A 92 -88.88 -30.21 -43.61
CA THR A 92 -87.81 -29.94 -42.64
C THR A 92 -87.13 -31.21 -42.11
N ASN A 93 -87.70 -32.38 -42.37
CA ASN A 93 -87.27 -33.68 -41.85
C ASN A 93 -86.57 -34.53 -42.92
N THR A 94 -85.90 -33.89 -43.88
CA THR A 94 -85.16 -34.57 -44.94
C THR A 94 -83.70 -34.80 -44.50
N ILE A 95 -83.05 -35.86 -44.97
CA ILE A 95 -81.63 -36.13 -44.65
C ILE A 95 -80.74 -34.91 -44.98
N THR A 96 -81.07 -34.16 -46.03
CA THR A 96 -80.38 -32.92 -46.43
C THR A 96 -80.45 -31.81 -45.38
N SER A 97 -81.60 -31.60 -44.71
CA SER A 97 -81.72 -30.60 -43.64
C SER A 97 -80.98 -31.04 -42.38
N GLY A 98 -80.97 -32.35 -42.08
CA GLY A 98 -80.14 -32.92 -41.02
C GLY A 98 -78.64 -32.67 -41.25
N LEU A 99 -78.15 -32.82 -42.48
CA LEU A 99 -76.75 -32.56 -42.82
C LEU A 99 -76.38 -31.07 -42.67
N LEU A 100 -77.25 -30.16 -43.11
CA LEU A 100 -77.09 -28.71 -42.90
C LEU A 100 -77.02 -28.36 -41.41
N LEU A 101 -77.88 -28.97 -40.58
CA LEU A 101 -77.87 -28.73 -39.14
C LEU A 101 -76.54 -29.16 -38.49
N THR A 102 -75.95 -30.28 -38.90
CA THR A 102 -74.63 -30.69 -38.39
C THR A 102 -73.51 -29.72 -38.76
N GLN A 103 -73.56 -29.11 -39.94
CA GLN A 103 -72.60 -28.08 -40.34
C GLN A 103 -72.76 -26.82 -39.47
N VAL A 104 -74.00 -26.37 -39.27
CA VAL A 104 -74.30 -25.22 -38.39
C VAL A 104 -73.85 -25.48 -36.94
N MET A 105 -74.00 -26.71 -36.43
CA MET A 105 -73.52 -27.06 -35.09
C MET A 105 -71.99 -26.98 -34.99
N LYS A 106 -71.25 -27.46 -36.01
CA LYS A 106 -69.78 -27.33 -36.06
C LYS A 106 -69.33 -25.88 -36.12
N GLU A 107 -70.00 -25.03 -36.90
CA GLU A 107 -69.70 -23.59 -36.94
C GLU A 107 -69.95 -22.93 -35.59
N ARG A 108 -71.03 -23.30 -34.90
CA ARG A 108 -71.33 -22.78 -33.56
C ARG A 108 -70.27 -23.20 -32.53
N GLU A 109 -69.80 -24.44 -32.57
CA GLU A 109 -68.72 -24.93 -31.71
C GLU A 109 -67.40 -24.16 -31.96
N ALA A 110 -67.04 -23.94 -33.22
CA ALA A 110 -65.85 -23.16 -33.58
C ALA A 110 -65.94 -21.70 -33.08
N GLN A 111 -67.12 -21.07 -33.13
CA GLN A 111 -67.33 -19.73 -32.59
C GLN A 111 -67.18 -19.69 -31.06
N ILE A 112 -67.68 -20.71 -30.35
CA ILE A 112 -67.53 -20.81 -28.89
C ILE A 112 -66.05 -20.94 -28.51
N GLU A 113 -65.28 -21.74 -29.24
CA GLU A 113 -63.84 -21.89 -29.01
C GLU A 113 -63.06 -20.59 -29.25
N LEU A 114 -63.38 -19.88 -30.33
CA LEU A 114 -62.77 -18.57 -30.63
C LEU A 114 -63.05 -17.56 -29.52
N LYS A 115 -64.29 -17.50 -29.04
CA LYS A 115 -64.68 -16.61 -27.94
C LYS A 115 -63.92 -16.92 -26.65
N LYS A 116 -63.80 -18.21 -26.28
CA LYS A 116 -63.02 -18.64 -25.11
C LYS A 116 -61.54 -18.25 -25.23
N LYS A 117 -60.94 -18.37 -26.42
CA LYS A 117 -59.54 -17.96 -26.67
C LYS A 117 -59.37 -16.45 -26.55
N MET A 118 -60.34 -15.66 -27.05
CA MET A 118 -60.32 -14.21 -26.87
C MET A 118 -60.41 -13.81 -25.40
N ASP A 119 -61.36 -14.36 -24.64
CA ASP A 119 -61.52 -14.04 -23.22
C ASP A 119 -60.25 -14.34 -22.41
N LEU A 120 -59.53 -15.42 -22.77
CA LEU A 120 -58.24 -15.76 -22.15
C LEU A 120 -57.14 -14.73 -22.47
N ILE A 121 -57.11 -14.21 -23.69
CA ILE A 121 -56.14 -13.18 -24.12
C ILE A 121 -56.44 -11.84 -23.45
N TYR A 122 -57.71 -11.45 -23.35
CA TYR A 122 -58.12 -10.23 -22.65
C TYR A 122 -57.77 -10.29 -21.15
N LYS A 123 -58.03 -11.42 -20.47
CA LYS A 123 -57.63 -11.62 -19.07
C LYS A 123 -56.12 -11.56 -18.84
N LYS A 124 -55.31 -12.12 -19.76
CA LYS A 124 -53.85 -12.01 -19.68
C LYS A 124 -53.36 -10.57 -19.89
N LYS A 125 -53.97 -9.84 -20.82
CA LYS A 125 -53.65 -8.41 -21.05
C LYS A 125 -54.03 -7.49 -19.90
N GLU A 126 -55.05 -7.81 -19.11
CA GLU A 126 -55.39 -7.03 -17.90
C GLU A 126 -54.42 -7.28 -16.73
N GLN A 127 -53.84 -8.48 -16.61
CA GLN A 127 -52.96 -8.85 -15.48
C GLN A 127 -51.50 -8.41 -15.66
N GLU A 128 -51.01 -8.32 -16.90
CA GLU A 128 -49.64 -7.89 -17.22
C GLU A 128 -49.29 -6.44 -16.82
N PRO A 129 -50.14 -5.41 -17.05
CA PRO A 129 -49.79 -4.02 -16.73
C PRO A 129 -49.69 -3.76 -15.22
N GLU A 130 -50.50 -4.42 -14.40
CA GLU A 130 -50.48 -4.23 -12.94
C GLU A 130 -49.19 -4.79 -12.29
N GLY A 131 -48.70 -5.93 -12.79
CA GLY A 131 -47.45 -6.54 -12.33
C GLY A 131 -46.20 -5.71 -12.69
N CYS A 132 -46.19 -5.07 -13.85
CA CYS A 132 -45.09 -4.21 -14.28
C CYS A 132 -45.02 -2.92 -13.46
N LEU A 133 -46.14 -2.24 -13.23
CA LEU A 133 -46.20 -1.01 -12.42
C LEU A 133 -45.78 -1.25 -10.95
N LEU A 134 -46.13 -2.40 -10.38
CA LEU A 134 -45.71 -2.78 -9.03
C LEU A 134 -44.21 -3.05 -8.94
N LYS A 135 -43.60 -3.65 -9.98
CA LYS A 135 -42.15 -3.84 -10.05
C LYS A 135 -41.43 -2.51 -10.19
N GLU A 136 -41.90 -1.62 -11.06
CA GLU A 136 -41.36 -0.28 -11.23
C GLU A 136 -41.40 0.49 -9.90
N ARG A 137 -42.56 0.52 -9.23
CA ARG A 137 -42.72 1.18 -7.92
C ARG A 137 -41.80 0.60 -6.84
N ARG A 138 -41.57 -0.73 -6.82
CA ARG A 138 -40.60 -1.37 -5.90
C ARG A 138 -39.17 -0.95 -6.21
N THR A 139 -38.77 -0.99 -7.48
CA THR A 139 -37.41 -0.58 -7.88
C THR A 139 -37.17 0.91 -7.62
N GLU A 140 -38.18 1.75 -7.79
CA GLU A 140 -38.10 3.18 -7.45
C GLU A 140 -37.97 3.40 -5.94
N HIS A 141 -38.71 2.64 -5.14
CA HIS A 141 -38.61 2.69 -3.69
C HIS A 141 -37.24 2.21 -3.20
N GLU A 142 -36.71 1.12 -3.76
CA GLU A 142 -35.36 0.63 -3.48
C GLU A 142 -34.30 1.67 -3.87
N ARG A 143 -34.41 2.31 -5.04
CA ARG A 143 -33.54 3.42 -5.46
C ARG A 143 -33.67 4.64 -4.57
N PHE A 144 -34.83 4.90 -4.00
CA PHE A 144 -35.04 5.97 -3.03
C PHE A 144 -34.34 5.66 -1.69
N LEU A 145 -34.49 4.44 -1.18
CA LEU A 145 -33.83 3.99 0.04
C LEU A 145 -32.31 3.97 -0.11
N ALA A 146 -31.79 3.49 -1.25
CA ALA A 146 -30.37 3.51 -1.55
C ALA A 146 -29.82 4.95 -1.55
N ARG A 147 -30.49 5.89 -2.24
CA ARG A 147 -30.12 7.31 -2.20
C ARG A 147 -30.18 7.89 -0.79
N LYS A 148 -31.19 7.52 0.00
CA LYS A 148 -31.31 7.99 1.38
C LYS A 148 -30.14 7.49 2.24
N ALA A 149 -29.76 6.22 2.12
CA ALA A 149 -28.61 5.67 2.84
C ALA A 149 -27.30 6.39 2.43
N GLU A 150 -27.10 6.66 1.14
CA GLU A 150 -25.94 7.44 0.67
C GLU A 150 -25.91 8.86 1.27
N TYR A 151 -27.07 9.52 1.42
CA TYR A 151 -27.15 10.82 2.08
C TYR A 151 -26.86 10.75 3.58
N ASP A 152 -27.38 9.74 4.27
CA ASP A 152 -27.16 9.53 5.70
C ASP A 152 -25.65 9.26 5.96
N ASP A 153 -25.01 8.43 5.14
CA ASP A 153 -23.55 8.17 5.20
C ASP A 153 -22.72 9.45 4.96
N LEU A 154 -23.11 10.24 3.96
CA LEU A 154 -22.43 11.52 3.67
C LEU A 154 -22.59 12.51 4.83
N LEU A 155 -23.76 12.55 5.46
CA LEU A 155 -24.01 13.39 6.62
C LEU A 155 -23.13 13.00 7.81
N GLU A 156 -23.02 11.70 8.09
CA GLU A 156 -22.14 11.18 9.14
C GLU A 156 -20.66 11.56 8.89
N GLN A 157 -20.19 11.47 7.63
CA GLN A 157 -18.83 11.91 7.27
C GLN A 157 -18.63 13.40 7.53
N ILE A 158 -19.60 14.24 7.16
CA ILE A 158 -19.54 15.69 7.40
C ILE A 158 -19.45 15.97 8.92
N GLU A 159 -20.25 15.28 9.72
CA GLU A 159 -20.21 15.42 11.19
C GLU A 159 -18.86 14.99 11.77
N GLN A 160 -18.30 13.88 11.31
CA GLN A 160 -16.97 13.41 11.69
C GLN A 160 -15.89 14.44 11.34
N HIS A 161 -15.92 15.00 10.13
CA HIS A 161 -14.97 16.05 9.74
C HIS A 161 -15.11 17.31 10.59
N ILE A 162 -16.33 17.71 10.96
CA ILE A 162 -16.57 18.83 11.88
C ILE A 162 -15.99 18.52 13.25
N TYR A 163 -16.20 17.31 13.78
CA TYR A 163 -15.65 16.89 15.05
C TYR A 163 -14.11 16.87 15.04
N LEU A 164 -13.50 16.29 14.01
CA LEU A 164 -12.05 16.27 13.84
C LEU A 164 -11.47 17.69 13.77
N LYS A 165 -12.09 18.61 13.03
CA LYS A 165 -11.69 20.03 13.00
C LYS A 165 -11.82 20.70 14.36
N LYS A 166 -12.83 20.35 15.17
CA LYS A 166 -12.95 20.87 16.54
C LYS A 166 -11.83 20.33 17.43
N LEU A 167 -11.46 19.06 17.27
CA LEU A 167 -10.36 18.44 18.01
C LEU A 167 -9.02 19.08 17.64
N GLU A 168 -8.74 19.23 16.35
CA GLU A 168 -7.53 19.91 15.84
C GLU A 168 -7.41 21.34 16.40
N LYS A 169 -8.52 22.09 16.45
CA LYS A 169 -8.53 23.41 17.10
C LYS A 169 -8.15 23.34 18.58
N GLN A 170 -8.62 22.32 19.31
CA GLN A 170 -8.26 22.15 20.72
C GLN A 170 -6.77 21.82 20.88
N ASP A 171 -6.22 20.98 20.02
CA ASP A 171 -4.81 20.61 20.06
C ASP A 171 -3.91 21.79 19.69
N ASN A 172 -4.27 22.57 18.67
CA ASN A 172 -3.58 23.83 18.35
C ASN A 172 -3.57 24.82 19.53
N ILE A 173 -4.67 24.89 20.30
CA ILE A 173 -4.72 25.72 21.52
C ILE A 173 -3.80 25.16 22.61
N LYS A 174 -3.73 23.84 22.80
CA LYS A 174 -2.83 23.21 23.76
C LYS A 174 -1.37 23.43 23.38
N GLU A 175 -1.02 23.18 22.11
CA GLU A 175 0.31 23.43 21.57
C GLU A 175 0.71 24.89 21.72
N GLY A 176 -0.19 25.83 21.39
CA GLY A 176 0.05 27.25 21.58
C GLY A 176 0.34 27.64 23.04
N LYS A 177 -0.38 27.03 24.01
CA LYS A 177 -0.12 27.24 25.44
C LYS A 177 1.22 26.67 25.88
N GLU A 178 1.59 25.51 25.36
CA GLU A 178 2.88 24.89 25.70
C GLU A 178 4.04 25.71 25.12
N ILE A 179 3.91 26.20 23.87
CA ILE A 179 4.87 27.12 23.27
C ILE A 179 5.04 28.37 24.15
N GLN A 180 3.94 29.01 24.58
CA GLN A 180 4.00 30.16 25.48
C GLN A 180 4.69 29.84 26.81
N ARG A 181 4.42 28.67 27.39
CA ARG A 181 5.08 28.21 28.61
C ARG A 181 6.58 28.05 28.40
N MET A 182 6.99 27.42 27.30
CA MET A 182 8.39 27.22 26.96
C MET A 182 9.11 28.54 26.69
N THR A 183 8.47 29.50 26.02
CA THR A 183 9.03 30.86 25.83
C THR A 183 9.29 31.55 27.16
N ARG A 184 8.36 31.49 28.10
CA ARG A 184 8.54 32.08 29.45
C ARG A 184 9.70 31.44 30.21
N LEU A 185 9.83 30.12 30.14
CA LEU A 185 10.95 29.41 30.76
C LEU A 185 12.28 29.82 30.14
N TYR A 186 12.34 29.91 28.81
CA TYR A 186 13.53 30.38 28.10
C TYR A 186 13.91 31.82 28.51
N GLU A 187 12.94 32.73 28.58
CA GLU A 187 13.18 34.10 29.04
C GLU A 187 13.75 34.14 30.47
N GLN A 188 13.23 33.31 31.37
CA GLN A 188 13.75 33.17 32.74
C GLN A 188 15.17 32.62 32.77
N GLU A 189 15.47 31.57 32.00
CA GLU A 189 16.83 31.04 31.90
C GLU A 189 17.81 32.08 31.35
N MET A 190 17.38 32.89 30.39
CA MET A 190 18.18 33.98 29.84
C MET A 190 18.44 35.07 30.87
N GLN A 191 17.44 35.41 31.70
CA GLN A 191 17.61 36.33 32.83
C GLN A 191 18.60 35.78 33.86
N GLN A 192 18.45 34.53 34.28
CA GLN A 192 19.37 33.88 35.23
C GLN A 192 20.80 33.85 34.71
N LYS A 193 21.01 33.50 33.43
CA LYS A 193 22.33 33.56 32.78
C LYS A 193 22.91 34.98 32.77
N HIS A 194 22.06 36.00 32.57
CA HIS A 194 22.50 37.39 32.63
C HIS A 194 22.92 37.79 34.04
N GLU A 195 22.15 37.42 35.06
CA GLU A 195 22.45 37.65 36.46
C GLU A 195 23.73 36.95 36.90
N GLN A 196 23.94 35.68 36.52
CA GLN A 196 25.18 34.95 36.79
C GLN A 196 26.39 35.67 36.18
N LYS A 197 26.31 36.11 34.92
CA LYS A 197 27.38 36.89 34.29
C LYS A 197 27.65 38.22 35.01
N GLN A 198 26.62 38.87 35.54
CA GLN A 198 26.79 40.08 36.35
C GLN A 198 27.51 39.75 37.67
N GLN A 199 27.11 38.67 38.34
CA GLN A 199 27.75 38.21 39.58
C GLN A 199 29.22 37.85 39.36
N GLU A 200 29.54 37.08 38.32
CA GLU A 200 30.92 36.74 37.95
C GLU A 200 31.78 38.00 37.74
N LYS A 201 31.26 39.02 37.03
CA LYS A 201 31.96 40.30 36.86
C LYS A 201 32.22 41.00 38.20
N MET A 202 31.25 40.98 39.10
CA MET A 202 31.38 41.59 40.42
C MET A 202 32.39 40.83 41.29
N GLU A 203 32.41 39.51 41.22
CA GLU A 203 33.38 38.65 41.90
C GLU A 203 34.79 38.87 41.36
N GLN A 204 34.95 38.90 40.04
CA GLN A 204 36.23 39.24 39.40
C GLN A 204 36.73 40.62 39.83
N MET A 205 35.84 41.62 39.89
CA MET A 205 36.20 42.96 40.38
C MET A 205 36.60 42.94 41.85
N LYS A 206 35.91 42.19 42.71
CA LYS A 206 36.27 42.04 44.13
C LYS A 206 37.62 41.35 44.30
N ALA A 207 37.87 40.26 43.56
CA ALA A 207 39.13 39.55 43.58
C ALA A 207 40.29 40.44 43.11
N TYR A 208 40.08 41.22 42.04
CA TYR A 208 41.07 42.18 41.57
C TYR A 208 41.37 43.28 42.61
N ARG A 209 40.33 43.82 43.26
CA ARG A 209 40.52 44.81 44.34
C ARG A 209 41.31 44.22 45.51
N ALA A 210 41.00 42.99 45.93
CA ALA A 210 41.73 42.29 46.98
C ALA A 210 43.21 42.07 46.60
N TYR A 211 43.47 41.65 45.36
CA TYR A 211 44.85 41.51 44.87
C TYR A 211 45.62 42.84 44.91
N VAL A 212 44.99 43.94 44.51
CA VAL A 212 45.62 45.26 44.56
C VAL A 212 45.92 45.67 46.01
N THR A 213 44.99 45.45 46.94
CA THR A 213 45.22 45.74 48.36
C THR A 213 46.35 44.90 48.93
N ASP A 214 46.41 43.60 48.61
CA ASP A 214 47.46 42.71 49.09
C ASP A 214 48.84 43.14 48.54
N ARG A 215 48.90 43.49 47.26
CA ARG A 215 50.12 43.99 46.63
C ARG A 215 50.63 45.28 47.27
N ASP A 216 49.72 46.21 47.55
CA ASP A 216 50.08 47.48 48.16
C ASP A 216 50.50 47.30 49.63
N LEU A 217 49.90 46.34 50.34
CA LEU A 217 50.32 45.93 51.69
C LEU A 217 51.71 45.29 51.69
N LEU A 218 52.01 44.40 50.74
CA LEU A 218 53.35 43.81 50.59
C LEU A 218 54.42 44.88 50.33
N ARG A 219 54.13 45.85 49.44
CA ARG A 219 55.05 46.99 49.21
C ARG A 219 55.25 47.84 50.46
N ALA A 220 54.21 48.03 51.27
CA ALA A 220 54.33 48.78 52.52
C ALA A 220 55.21 48.03 53.53
N LEU A 221 55.02 46.71 53.67
CA LEU A 221 55.88 45.86 54.50
C LEU A 221 57.33 45.86 54.03
N GLU A 222 57.57 45.75 52.72
CA GLU A 222 58.92 45.80 52.17
C GLU A 222 59.61 47.13 52.47
N LYS A 223 58.88 48.25 52.34
CA LYS A 223 59.40 49.57 52.73
C LYS A 223 59.73 49.66 54.21
N GLN A 224 58.85 49.16 55.08
CA GLN A 224 59.12 49.11 56.52
C GLN A 224 60.36 48.29 56.84
N ASN A 225 60.53 47.13 56.20
CA ASN A 225 61.74 46.31 56.38
C ASN A 225 63.01 47.05 55.94
N ILE A 226 62.97 47.76 54.82
CA ILE A 226 64.10 48.59 54.36
C ILE A 226 64.41 49.69 55.38
N GLU A 227 63.40 50.37 55.91
CA GLU A 227 63.57 51.40 56.94
C GLU A 227 64.19 50.83 58.22
N GLU A 228 63.74 49.66 58.67
CA GLU A 228 64.33 48.96 59.83
C GLU A 228 65.78 48.53 59.59
N GLU A 229 66.11 48.05 58.38
CA GLU A 229 67.48 47.70 58.01
C GLU A 229 68.38 48.93 57.98
N ASP A 230 67.90 50.04 57.41
CA ASP A 230 68.61 51.32 57.41
C ASP A 230 68.85 51.83 58.84
N GLU A 231 67.90 51.68 59.75
CA GLU A 231 68.09 52.01 61.17
C GLU A 231 69.15 51.14 61.83
N LYS A 232 69.15 49.82 61.57
CA LYS A 232 70.20 48.90 62.04
C LYS A 232 71.58 49.32 61.53
N ILE A 233 71.68 49.72 60.26
CA ILE A 233 72.93 50.23 59.67
C ILE A 233 73.36 51.52 60.38
N ARG A 234 72.45 52.48 60.62
CA ARG A 234 72.76 53.72 61.34
C ARG A 234 73.27 53.44 62.76
N LEU A 235 72.64 52.52 63.49
CA LEU A 235 73.08 52.12 64.82
C LEU A 235 74.47 51.49 64.78
N PHE A 236 74.72 50.61 63.82
CA PHE A 236 76.03 49.97 63.63
C PHE A 236 77.13 51.00 63.31
N VAL A 237 76.85 51.97 62.43
CA VAL A 237 77.79 53.05 62.10
C VAL A 237 78.10 53.90 63.33
N LYS A 238 77.09 54.27 64.14
CA LYS A 238 77.29 55.01 65.39
C LYS A 238 78.15 54.21 66.39
N ALA A 239 77.88 52.92 66.55
CA ALA A 239 78.66 52.04 67.41
C ALA A 239 80.12 51.95 66.95
N LYS A 240 80.36 51.81 65.63
CA LYS A 240 81.71 51.79 65.04
C LYS A 240 82.44 53.11 65.25
N GLN A 241 81.76 54.26 65.10
CA GLN A 241 82.34 55.57 65.39
C GLN A 241 82.75 55.71 66.86
N ASN A 242 81.89 55.27 67.79
CA ASN A 242 82.21 55.30 69.23
C ASN A 242 83.40 54.38 69.56
N LEU A 243 83.45 53.18 68.99
CA LEU A 243 84.58 52.27 69.14
C LEU A 243 85.89 52.88 68.61
N LEU A 244 85.82 53.59 67.47
CA LEU A 244 86.97 54.32 66.92
C LEU A 244 87.44 55.45 67.85
N LYS A 245 86.51 56.18 68.49
CA LYS A 245 86.86 57.19 69.51
C LYS A 245 87.56 56.56 70.70
N LEU A 246 86.98 55.49 71.27
CA LEU A 246 87.58 54.75 72.38
C LEU A 246 88.96 54.18 72.03
N ARG A 247 89.14 53.66 70.80
CA ARG A 247 90.44 53.20 70.31
C ARG A 247 91.45 54.34 70.28
N LYS A 248 91.09 55.50 69.72
CA LYS A 248 91.98 56.68 69.69
C LYS A 248 92.33 57.16 71.11
N GLU A 249 91.36 57.21 72.02
CA GLU A 249 91.61 57.55 73.42
C GLU A 249 92.57 56.57 74.09
N LYS A 250 92.38 55.26 73.88
CA LYS A 250 93.29 54.22 74.39
C LYS A 250 94.67 54.29 73.76
N GLU A 251 94.78 54.54 72.46
CA GLU A 251 96.07 54.77 71.79
C GLU A 251 96.78 56.00 72.36
N MET A 252 96.07 57.11 72.58
CA MET A 252 96.62 58.31 73.22
C MET A 252 97.03 58.06 74.68
N GLU A 253 96.26 57.27 75.43
CA GLU A 253 96.60 56.87 76.81
C GLU A 253 97.84 55.97 76.84
N ILE A 254 97.93 54.99 75.94
CA ILE A 254 99.12 54.15 75.78
C ILE A 254 100.31 55.02 75.37
N GLN A 255 100.15 55.95 74.42
CA GLN A 255 101.22 56.87 74.02
C GLN A 255 101.69 57.72 75.21
N ARG A 256 100.77 58.29 76.01
CA ARG A 256 101.12 59.01 77.24
C ARG A 256 101.83 58.14 78.27
N ASN A 257 101.39 56.89 78.44
CA ASN A 257 102.02 55.95 79.37
C ASN A 257 103.39 55.51 78.88
N VAL A 258 103.56 55.28 77.58
CA VAL A 258 104.84 54.96 76.94
C VAL A 258 105.78 56.16 76.99
N GLU A 259 105.30 57.39 76.80
CA GLU A 259 106.09 58.60 76.97
C GLU A 259 106.46 58.80 78.44
N SER A 260 105.54 58.60 79.37
CA SER A 260 105.84 58.65 80.80
C SER A 260 106.85 57.57 81.20
N HIS A 261 106.73 56.36 80.64
CA HIS A 261 107.66 55.27 80.87
C HIS A 261 109.01 55.50 80.18
N ARG A 262 109.03 56.07 78.97
CA ARG A 262 110.26 56.50 78.27
C ARG A 262 110.94 57.63 79.00
N ASN A 263 110.19 58.56 79.59
CA ASN A 263 110.74 59.64 80.39
C ASN A 263 111.31 59.10 81.70
N ARG A 264 110.59 58.19 82.38
CA ARG A 264 111.12 57.48 83.55
C ARG A 264 112.32 56.61 83.21
N ILE A 265 112.31 55.90 82.08
CA ILE A 265 113.46 55.13 81.59
C ILE A 265 114.57 56.07 81.16
N SER A 266 114.30 57.23 80.59
CA SER A 266 115.32 58.21 80.23
C SER A 266 115.94 58.81 81.47
N GLU A 267 115.17 59.12 82.51
CA GLU A 267 115.63 59.56 83.83
C GLU A 267 116.43 58.44 84.53
N PHE A 268 115.92 57.21 84.49
CA PHE A 268 116.55 56.04 85.09
C PHE A 268 117.77 55.54 84.32
N LEU A 269 117.80 55.60 82.99
CA LEU A 269 118.99 55.35 82.15
C LEU A 269 119.98 56.49 82.30
N PHE A 270 119.54 57.72 82.52
CA PHE A 270 120.41 58.83 82.89
C PHE A 270 121.06 58.58 84.27
N GLU A 271 120.36 57.89 85.18
CA GLU A 271 120.88 57.44 86.48
C GLU A 271 121.71 56.14 86.40
N GLN A 272 121.37 55.19 85.52
CA GLN A 272 122.06 53.89 85.36
C GLN A 272 123.23 53.92 84.37
N LEU A 273 123.25 54.81 83.36
CA LEU A 273 124.48 55.14 82.61
C LEU A 273 125.56 55.74 83.52
N LYS A 274 125.18 56.16 84.73
CA LYS A 274 126.08 56.57 85.80
C LYS A 274 126.66 55.40 86.61
N GLU A 275 126.09 54.19 86.55
CA GLU A 275 126.43 53.07 87.45
C GLU A 275 126.83 51.73 86.78
N LYS A 276 126.88 51.65 85.43
CA LYS A 276 127.55 50.62 84.59
C LYS A 276 126.75 49.37 84.13
N LEU A 277 127.04 49.03 82.86
CA LEU A 277 127.13 47.75 82.12
C LEU A 277 126.79 46.38 82.79
N GLU A 278 125.83 45.70 82.13
CA GLU A 278 125.66 44.26 81.78
C GLU A 278 125.44 43.14 82.83
N ASN A 279 124.25 42.47 82.76
CA ASN A 279 124.04 41.04 82.35
C ASN A 279 122.62 40.50 82.72
N GLU A 280 121.66 40.44 81.78
CA GLU A 280 120.34 39.77 81.99
C GLU A 280 119.80 38.92 80.81
N ASP A 281 120.47 38.89 79.65
CA ASP A 281 119.87 38.34 78.42
C ASP A 281 119.79 36.80 78.38
N GLU A 282 120.53 36.06 79.23
CA GLU A 282 120.57 34.60 79.15
C GLU A 282 119.39 33.88 79.84
N ARG A 283 118.67 34.56 80.74
CA ARG A 283 117.56 33.93 81.51
C ARG A 283 116.23 33.96 80.75
N ILE A 284 116.07 34.89 79.82
CA ILE A 284 114.84 35.11 79.03
C ILE A 284 114.67 34.00 77.97
N ALA A 285 115.77 33.60 77.31
CA ALA A 285 115.74 32.64 76.19
C ALA A 285 115.19 31.25 76.56
N ARG A 286 115.43 30.75 77.78
CA ARG A 286 114.94 29.41 78.20
C ARG A 286 113.44 29.38 78.48
N SER A 287 112.88 30.46 79.04
CA SER A 287 111.43 30.56 79.32
C SER A 287 110.58 30.75 78.06
N VAL A 288 111.16 31.33 77.00
CA VAL A 288 110.50 31.51 75.70
C VAL A 288 110.40 30.18 74.95
N ALA A 289 111.45 29.36 74.99
CA ALA A 289 111.49 28.07 74.29
C ALA A 289 110.45 27.04 74.82
N GLU A 290 110.29 26.91 76.15
CA GLU A 290 109.31 25.99 76.74
C GLU A 290 107.85 26.43 76.48
N LEU A 291 107.60 27.73 76.35
CA LEU A 291 106.29 28.28 76.00
C LEU A 291 105.96 28.11 74.51
N GLU A 292 106.97 28.20 73.64
CA GLU A 292 106.83 27.98 72.20
C GLU A 292 106.50 26.51 71.89
N GLU A 293 107.19 25.56 72.52
CA GLU A 293 106.95 24.13 72.30
C GLU A 293 105.53 23.69 72.71
N ASN A 294 105.02 24.19 73.85
CA ASN A 294 103.66 23.91 74.31
C ASN A 294 102.58 24.50 73.38
N LYS A 295 102.79 25.73 72.88
CA LYS A 295 101.89 26.34 71.89
C LYS A 295 101.89 25.57 70.57
N GLU A 296 103.05 25.06 70.16
CA GLU A 296 103.18 24.31 68.92
C GLU A 296 102.41 22.97 68.99
N GLN A 297 102.47 22.26 70.13
CA GLN A 297 101.68 21.04 70.32
C GLN A 297 100.16 21.30 70.34
N GLU A 298 99.71 22.41 70.94
CA GLU A 298 98.29 22.78 70.95
C GLU A 298 97.79 23.15 69.55
N ASN A 299 98.60 23.86 68.77
CA ASN A 299 98.29 24.23 67.38
C ASN A 299 98.17 22.99 66.50
N ARG A 300 99.09 22.02 66.61
CA ARG A 300 99.01 20.75 65.87
C ARG A 300 97.71 19.99 66.17
N ARG A 301 97.28 19.94 67.44
CA ARG A 301 96.00 19.30 67.82
C ARG A 301 94.78 20.03 67.25
N LYS A 302 94.81 21.36 67.17
CA LYS A 302 93.73 22.17 66.58
C LYS A 302 93.66 21.95 65.06
N GLU A 303 94.80 21.93 64.39
CA GLU A 303 94.91 21.67 62.94
C GLU A 303 94.42 20.26 62.58
N GLU A 304 94.75 19.25 63.38
CA GLU A 304 94.26 17.88 63.16
C GLU A 304 92.74 17.78 63.30
N LYS A 305 92.14 18.47 64.28
CA LYS A 305 90.68 18.53 64.43
C LYS A 305 90.03 19.23 63.24
N GLN A 306 90.53 20.40 62.86
CA GLN A 306 90.06 21.13 61.67
C GLN A 306 90.16 20.28 60.40
N LYS A 307 91.25 19.53 60.24
CA LYS A 307 91.44 18.63 59.09
C LYS A 307 90.43 17.48 59.07
N ARG A 308 90.05 16.93 60.23
CA ARG A 308 88.99 15.91 60.33
C ARG A 308 87.62 16.49 60.00
N ASP A 309 87.29 17.66 60.53
CA ASP A 309 86.01 18.33 60.29
C ASP A 309 85.85 18.71 58.80
N LEU A 310 86.92 19.22 58.18
CA LEU A 310 86.93 19.53 56.74
C LEU A 310 86.73 18.28 55.87
N LYS A 311 87.34 17.14 56.24
CA LYS A 311 87.13 15.86 55.55
C LYS A 311 85.69 15.37 55.70
N ALA A 312 85.12 15.43 56.90
CA ALA A 312 83.73 15.03 57.15
C ALA A 312 82.72 15.90 56.37
N ILE A 313 82.96 17.21 56.29
CA ILE A 313 82.13 18.13 55.50
C ILE A 313 82.23 17.82 53.99
N ALA A 314 83.43 17.51 53.49
CA ALA A 314 83.64 17.13 52.10
C ALA A 314 82.90 15.82 51.76
N GLU A 315 83.06 14.79 52.58
CA GLU A 315 82.39 13.49 52.42
C GLU A 315 80.86 13.63 52.45
N HIS A 316 80.31 14.40 53.40
CA HIS A 316 78.87 14.66 53.46
C HIS A 316 78.36 15.40 52.21
N ARG A 317 79.11 16.40 51.71
CA ARG A 317 78.76 17.14 50.48
C ARG A 317 78.78 16.23 49.25
N GLU A 318 79.74 15.32 49.16
CA GLU A 318 79.81 14.33 48.09
C GLU A 318 78.68 13.32 48.16
N ALA A 319 78.38 12.79 49.35
CA ALA A 319 77.25 11.88 49.56
C ALA A 319 75.90 12.53 49.21
N MET A 320 75.70 13.79 49.60
CA MET A 320 74.50 14.55 49.22
C MET A 320 74.39 14.76 47.71
N ARG A 321 75.51 15.07 47.04
CA ARG A 321 75.56 15.22 45.58
C ARG A 321 75.20 13.91 44.87
N GLN A 322 75.80 12.79 45.30
CA GLN A 322 75.51 11.47 44.74
C GLN A 322 74.07 11.03 44.98
N ARG A 323 73.52 11.31 46.18
CA ARG A 323 72.11 11.02 46.49
C ARG A 323 71.16 11.81 45.59
N LYS A 324 71.42 13.10 45.41
CA LYS A 324 70.65 13.97 44.50
C LYS A 324 70.75 13.49 43.06
N GLU A 325 71.94 13.12 42.59
CA GLU A 325 72.13 12.59 41.23
C GLU A 325 71.39 11.27 40.99
N LYS A 326 71.36 10.36 41.99
CA LYS A 326 70.56 9.13 41.91
C LYS A 326 69.06 9.43 41.84
N GLN A 327 68.58 10.33 42.69
CA GLN A 327 67.18 10.75 42.69
C GLN A 327 66.79 11.39 41.35
N GLU A 328 67.61 12.28 40.78
CA GLU A 328 67.36 12.85 39.45
C GLU A 328 67.37 11.79 38.34
N LYS A 329 68.17 10.73 38.45
CA LYS A 329 68.15 9.60 37.49
C LYS A 329 66.87 8.78 37.63
N GLU A 330 66.39 8.54 38.86
CA GLU A 330 65.13 7.86 39.14
C GLU A 330 63.93 8.68 38.64
N ASP A 331 63.89 9.98 38.91
CA ASP A 331 62.85 10.90 38.45
C ASP A 331 62.80 10.95 36.91
N LYS A 332 63.97 10.96 36.25
CA LYS A 332 64.06 10.88 34.78
C LYS A 332 63.51 9.56 34.25
N LEU A 333 63.83 8.44 34.92
CA LEU A 333 63.33 7.12 34.51
C LEU A 333 61.80 7.05 34.66
N GLN A 334 61.27 7.54 35.79
CA GLN A 334 59.83 7.61 36.03
C GLN A 334 59.13 8.52 35.01
N ALA A 335 59.73 9.67 34.66
CA ALA A 335 59.18 10.56 33.63
C ALA A 335 59.11 9.89 32.25
N VAL A 336 60.11 9.09 31.88
CA VAL A 336 60.10 8.32 30.62
C VAL A 336 59.04 7.22 30.64
N GLN A 337 58.91 6.49 31.75
CA GLN A 337 57.86 5.46 31.91
C GLN A 337 56.46 6.07 31.84
N ASN A 338 56.25 7.23 32.48
CA ASN A 338 54.98 7.95 32.42
C ASN A 338 54.66 8.41 31.00
N LEU A 339 55.65 8.91 30.26
CA LEU A 339 55.47 9.27 28.85
C LEU A 339 55.10 8.06 27.99
N GLN A 340 55.75 6.91 28.20
CA GLN A 340 55.43 5.66 27.49
C GLN A 340 53.99 5.22 27.80
N ALA A 341 53.57 5.24 29.07
CA ALA A 341 52.21 4.90 29.47
C ALA A 341 51.16 5.82 28.83
N ILE A 342 51.44 7.12 28.72
CA ILE A 342 50.55 8.07 28.03
C ILE A 342 50.47 7.74 26.53
N GLN A 343 51.60 7.47 25.89
CA GLN A 343 51.64 7.12 24.47
C GLN A 343 50.88 5.82 24.16
N GLU A 344 51.03 4.81 25.02
CA GLU A 344 50.30 3.54 24.90
C GLU A 344 48.79 3.72 25.10
N ALA A 345 48.39 4.53 26.07
CA ALA A 345 46.99 4.87 26.31
C ALA A 345 46.37 5.64 25.12
N ASP A 346 47.08 6.61 24.58
CA ASP A 346 46.65 7.38 23.40
C ASP A 346 46.53 6.48 22.17
N TRP A 347 47.49 5.58 21.96
CA TRP A 347 47.44 4.59 20.88
C TRP A 347 46.22 3.67 21.01
N TYR A 348 45.97 3.14 22.22
CA TYR A 348 44.82 2.29 22.48
C TYR A 348 43.50 3.03 22.26
N PHE A 349 43.41 4.28 22.74
CA PHE A 349 42.24 5.13 22.53
C PHE A 349 41.96 5.35 21.03
N LEU A 350 42.99 5.68 20.24
CA LEU A 350 42.84 5.87 18.81
C LEU A 350 42.38 4.59 18.10
N GLU A 351 42.92 3.44 18.48
CA GLU A 351 42.51 2.17 17.89
C GLU A 351 41.06 1.81 18.25
N GLN A 352 40.64 2.06 19.49
CA GLN A 352 39.24 1.94 19.92
C GLN A 352 38.30 2.86 19.13
N GLN A 353 38.72 4.11 18.85
CA GLN A 353 37.93 5.02 18.01
C GLN A 353 37.80 4.49 16.58
N LYS A 354 38.87 3.97 15.99
CA LYS A 354 38.80 3.33 14.66
C LYS A 354 37.88 2.12 14.65
N GLU A 355 37.95 1.28 15.68
CA GLU A 355 37.09 0.10 15.79
C GLU A 355 35.61 0.49 15.90
N LYS A 356 35.29 1.52 16.69
CA LYS A 356 33.93 2.09 16.74
C LYS A 356 33.47 2.60 15.38
N MET A 357 34.32 3.34 14.67
CA MET A 357 34.00 3.82 13.32
C MET A 357 33.80 2.68 12.32
N LYS A 358 34.57 1.60 12.42
CA LYS A 358 34.38 0.38 11.62
C LYS A 358 33.03 -0.27 11.92
N LYS A 359 32.69 -0.47 13.20
CA LYS A 359 31.39 -1.03 13.61
C LYS A 359 30.21 -0.22 13.07
N VAL A 360 30.25 1.10 13.21
CA VAL A 360 29.21 2.00 12.66
C VAL A 360 29.10 1.88 11.14
N LYS A 361 30.24 1.75 10.45
CA LYS A 361 30.24 1.54 8.99
C LYS A 361 29.64 0.18 8.63
N ASP A 362 30.01 -0.88 9.34
CA ASP A 362 29.52 -2.24 9.10
C ASP A 362 28.01 -2.31 9.36
N ASP A 363 27.52 -1.73 10.46
CA ASP A 363 26.09 -1.64 10.78
C ASP A 363 25.30 -0.91 9.66
N CYS A 364 25.86 0.19 9.14
CA CYS A 364 25.25 0.93 8.02
C CYS A 364 25.18 0.09 6.75
N MET A 365 26.25 -0.66 6.44
CA MET A 365 26.28 -1.58 5.31
C MET A 365 25.29 -2.74 5.48
N GLU A 366 25.15 -3.29 6.69
CA GLU A 366 24.17 -4.33 7.00
C GLU A 366 22.73 -3.83 6.81
N GLN A 367 22.42 -2.62 7.30
CA GLN A 367 21.12 -1.98 7.08
C GLN A 367 20.84 -1.77 5.59
N GLN A 368 21.84 -1.29 4.85
CA GLN A 368 21.71 -1.10 3.40
C GLN A 368 21.45 -2.43 2.68
N ASN A 369 22.20 -3.48 3.03
CA ASN A 369 22.01 -4.82 2.47
C ASN A 369 20.62 -5.38 2.79
N TYR A 370 20.14 -5.17 4.02
CA TYR A 370 18.79 -5.58 4.42
C TYR A 370 17.70 -4.88 3.59
N ILE A 371 17.84 -3.57 3.35
CA ILE A 371 16.91 -2.82 2.49
C ILE A 371 16.95 -3.35 1.05
N ILE A 372 18.14 -3.61 0.51
CA ILE A 372 18.30 -4.19 -0.82
C ILE A 372 17.63 -5.56 -0.89
N GLN A 373 17.82 -6.41 0.11
CA GLN A 373 17.19 -7.72 0.19
C GLN A 373 15.66 -7.61 0.23
N GLN A 374 15.09 -6.70 1.04
CA GLN A 374 13.65 -6.45 1.05
C GLN A 374 13.12 -5.98 -0.32
N MET A 375 13.86 -5.13 -1.04
CA MET A 375 13.47 -4.69 -2.38
C MET A 375 13.49 -5.85 -3.38
N VAL A 376 14.52 -6.69 -3.31
CA VAL A 376 14.62 -7.90 -4.14
C VAL A 376 13.45 -8.84 -3.86
N ASP A 377 13.15 -9.11 -2.60
CA ASP A 377 12.03 -9.98 -2.19
C ASP A 377 10.67 -9.45 -2.62
N LYS A 378 10.44 -8.13 -2.52
CA LYS A 378 9.22 -7.51 -3.04
C LYS A 378 9.12 -7.67 -4.56
N LYS A 379 10.23 -7.49 -5.27
CA LYS A 379 10.28 -7.60 -6.74
C LYS A 379 10.09 -9.03 -7.22
N THR A 380 10.67 -10.03 -6.52
CA THR A 380 10.48 -11.45 -6.85
C THR A 380 9.04 -11.88 -6.58
N LYS A 381 8.47 -11.51 -5.43
CA LYS A 381 7.04 -11.76 -5.14
C LYS A 381 6.13 -11.17 -6.22
N LEU A 382 6.36 -9.92 -6.61
CA LEU A 382 5.58 -9.26 -7.67
C LEU A 382 5.74 -9.95 -9.04
N ARG A 383 6.92 -10.48 -9.36
CA ARG A 383 7.11 -11.25 -10.60
C ARG A 383 6.33 -12.57 -10.55
N LEU A 384 6.41 -13.29 -9.43
CA LEU A 384 5.68 -14.54 -9.23
C LEU A 384 4.17 -14.35 -9.31
N THR A 385 3.62 -13.29 -8.71
CA THR A 385 2.18 -13.00 -8.83
C THR A 385 1.78 -12.72 -10.27
N LYS A 386 2.57 -11.91 -11.00
CA LYS A 386 2.30 -11.63 -12.42
C LYS A 386 2.44 -12.87 -13.31
N GLU A 387 3.33 -13.81 -12.96
CA GLU A 387 3.44 -15.08 -13.67
C GLU A 387 2.22 -15.96 -13.39
N ALA A 388 1.77 -16.05 -12.14
CA ALA A 388 0.55 -16.75 -11.77
C ALA A 388 -0.70 -16.17 -12.45
N ASP A 389 -0.82 -14.84 -12.53
CA ASP A 389 -1.92 -14.18 -13.26
C ASP A 389 -1.91 -14.58 -14.75
N ARG A 390 -0.73 -14.58 -15.39
CA ARG A 390 -0.58 -15.03 -16.78
C ARG A 390 -0.87 -16.52 -16.97
N ASP A 391 -0.51 -17.36 -15.99
CA ASP A 391 -0.85 -18.79 -16.01
C ASP A 391 -2.37 -18.97 -15.92
N TYR A 392 -3.05 -18.21 -15.06
CA TYR A 392 -4.50 -18.21 -14.92
C TYR A 392 -5.21 -17.72 -16.18
N GLU A 393 -4.74 -16.64 -16.81
CA GLU A 393 -5.24 -16.17 -18.10
C GLU A 393 -5.09 -17.24 -19.19
N ARG A 394 -3.93 -17.91 -19.26
CA ARG A 394 -3.71 -19.03 -20.20
C ARG A 394 -4.69 -20.18 -19.97
N GLN A 395 -4.97 -20.54 -18.72
CA GLN A 395 -5.95 -21.56 -18.39
C GLN A 395 -7.36 -21.13 -18.82
N ASN A 396 -7.76 -19.90 -18.53
CA ASN A 396 -9.06 -19.37 -18.94
C ASN A 396 -9.22 -19.28 -20.47
N GLU A 397 -8.17 -18.90 -21.18
CA GLU A 397 -8.16 -18.93 -22.64
C GLU A 397 -8.35 -20.35 -23.17
N ALA A 398 -7.64 -21.34 -22.60
CA ALA A 398 -7.82 -22.74 -22.97
C ALA A 398 -9.26 -23.22 -22.73
N VAL A 399 -9.86 -22.86 -21.59
CA VAL A 399 -11.27 -23.15 -21.29
C VAL A 399 -12.20 -22.49 -22.29
N ARG A 400 -12.03 -21.19 -22.57
CA ARG A 400 -12.83 -20.46 -23.57
C ARG A 400 -12.74 -21.10 -24.96
N ILE A 401 -11.56 -21.56 -25.36
CA ILE A 401 -11.37 -22.26 -26.65
C ILE A 401 -12.16 -23.58 -26.67
N LEU A 402 -12.13 -24.35 -25.59
CA LEU A 402 -12.88 -25.61 -25.49
C LEU A 402 -14.39 -25.39 -25.47
N GLU A 403 -14.86 -24.36 -24.75
CA GLU A 403 -16.28 -23.97 -24.71
C GLU A 403 -16.77 -23.51 -26.09
N GLU A 404 -15.99 -22.68 -26.79
CA GLU A 404 -16.30 -22.24 -28.15
C GLU A 404 -16.37 -23.42 -29.12
N LYS A 405 -15.42 -24.37 -29.04
CA LYS A 405 -15.48 -25.60 -29.85
C LYS A 405 -16.76 -26.40 -29.60
N ARG A 406 -17.13 -26.60 -28.32
CA ARG A 406 -18.37 -27.30 -27.94
C ARG A 406 -19.62 -26.56 -28.44
N PHE A 407 -19.63 -25.23 -28.35
CA PHE A 407 -20.72 -24.40 -28.85
C PHE A 407 -20.86 -24.51 -30.37
N GLN A 408 -19.74 -24.50 -31.10
CA GLN A 408 -19.72 -24.68 -32.55
C GLN A 408 -20.24 -26.07 -32.97
N GLU A 409 -19.81 -27.14 -32.29
CA GLU A 409 -20.32 -28.50 -32.51
C GLU A 409 -21.84 -28.57 -32.30
N TYR A 410 -22.34 -28.02 -31.19
CA TYR A 410 -23.78 -27.96 -30.91
C TYR A 410 -24.55 -27.14 -31.95
N ALA A 411 -24.02 -25.97 -32.35
CA ALA A 411 -24.64 -25.13 -33.36
C ALA A 411 -24.74 -25.86 -34.72
N GLN A 412 -23.71 -26.62 -35.10
CA GLN A 412 -23.73 -27.46 -36.30
C GLN A 412 -24.83 -28.52 -36.23
N ASP A 413 -24.98 -29.21 -35.09
CA ASP A 413 -26.04 -30.19 -34.89
C ASP A 413 -27.45 -29.59 -35.00
N VAL A 414 -27.66 -28.39 -34.44
CA VAL A 414 -28.94 -27.66 -34.56
C VAL A 414 -29.21 -27.29 -36.02
N ILE A 415 -28.22 -26.77 -36.74
CA ILE A 415 -28.34 -26.45 -38.18
C ILE A 415 -28.67 -27.72 -38.98
N ASN A 416 -27.98 -28.83 -38.71
CA ASN A 416 -28.22 -30.13 -39.35
C ASN A 416 -29.63 -30.66 -39.06
N SER A 417 -30.15 -30.47 -37.85
CA SER A 417 -31.51 -30.86 -37.48
C SER A 417 -32.57 -30.02 -38.23
N ALA A 418 -32.35 -28.71 -38.38
CA ALA A 418 -33.24 -27.81 -39.11
C ALA A 418 -33.25 -28.13 -40.62
N LEU A 419 -32.08 -28.48 -41.18
CA LEU A 419 -31.94 -28.98 -42.55
C LEU A 419 -32.73 -30.28 -42.75
N ARG A 420 -32.61 -31.25 -41.82
CA ARG A 420 -33.39 -32.50 -41.86
C ARG A 420 -34.89 -32.25 -41.76
N ALA A 421 -35.30 -31.23 -41.00
CA ALA A 421 -36.70 -30.80 -40.87
C ALA A 421 -37.19 -29.93 -42.04
N SER A 422 -36.39 -29.72 -43.09
CA SER A 422 -36.70 -28.86 -44.25
C SER A 422 -37.06 -27.41 -43.90
N GLN A 423 -36.51 -26.90 -42.79
CA GLN A 423 -36.61 -25.48 -42.39
C GLN A 423 -35.49 -24.67 -43.05
N ASN A 424 -35.70 -23.36 -43.25
CA ASN A 424 -34.67 -22.49 -43.83
C ASN A 424 -33.49 -22.31 -42.84
N PRO A 425 -32.28 -22.80 -43.17
CA PRO A 425 -31.13 -22.76 -42.27
C PRO A 425 -30.43 -21.39 -42.23
N TYR A 426 -30.80 -20.47 -43.13
CA TYR A 426 -30.08 -19.21 -43.35
C TYR A 426 -29.90 -18.33 -42.09
N PRO A 427 -30.92 -18.12 -41.23
CA PRO A 427 -30.74 -17.35 -40.00
C PRO A 427 -29.76 -17.98 -39.00
N LEU A 428 -29.75 -19.31 -38.91
CA LEU A 428 -28.85 -20.05 -38.02
C LEU A 428 -27.40 -20.05 -38.54
N LEU A 429 -27.23 -20.16 -39.86
CA LEU A 429 -25.92 -20.02 -40.51
C LEU A 429 -25.33 -18.62 -40.34
N GLN A 430 -26.17 -17.59 -40.39
CA GLN A 430 -25.76 -16.21 -40.14
C GLN A 430 -25.38 -16.00 -38.67
N ALA A 431 -26.13 -16.59 -37.74
CA ALA A 431 -25.84 -16.52 -36.30
C ALA A 431 -24.56 -17.28 -35.91
N ALA A 432 -24.34 -18.48 -36.47
CA ALA A 432 -23.13 -19.26 -36.20
C ALA A 432 -21.86 -18.63 -36.80
N ARG A 433 -21.99 -17.78 -37.83
CA ARG A 433 -20.88 -16.98 -38.38
C ARG A 433 -20.59 -15.72 -37.56
N ALA A 434 -21.57 -15.22 -36.81
CA ALA A 434 -21.38 -14.11 -35.91
C ALA A 434 -20.74 -14.64 -34.60
N ALA A 435 -19.49 -14.25 -34.33
CA ALA A 435 -18.81 -14.65 -33.10
C ALA A 435 -19.55 -14.16 -31.83
N ILE A 436 -19.20 -14.73 -30.67
CA ILE A 436 -19.67 -14.31 -29.35
C ILE A 436 -19.57 -12.77 -29.23
N GLY A 437 -20.72 -12.08 -29.18
CA GLY A 437 -20.78 -10.63 -28.95
C GLY A 437 -21.49 -9.78 -30.01
N GLY A 438 -22.13 -10.36 -31.02
CA GLY A 438 -23.12 -9.64 -31.86
C GLY A 438 -22.60 -8.48 -32.73
N GLY A 439 -21.28 -8.27 -32.82
CA GLY A 439 -20.64 -7.30 -33.71
C GLY A 439 -19.87 -7.98 -34.85
N HIS A 440 -19.51 -7.21 -35.89
CA HIS A 440 -18.62 -7.62 -37.00
C HIS A 440 -17.15 -7.87 -36.55
N GLY A 441 -16.96 -8.47 -35.38
CA GLY A 441 -15.66 -8.92 -34.89
C GLY A 441 -15.22 -10.20 -35.60
N ARG A 442 -13.92 -10.29 -35.89
CA ARG A 442 -13.30 -11.44 -36.55
C ARG A 442 -13.51 -12.70 -35.69
N ALA A 443 -13.79 -13.84 -36.33
CA ALA A 443 -13.81 -15.15 -35.67
C ALA A 443 -12.52 -15.39 -34.87
N TYR A 444 -12.63 -16.12 -33.75
CA TYR A 444 -11.51 -16.48 -32.87
C TYR A 444 -10.55 -17.44 -33.60
N LEU A 445 -9.76 -16.90 -34.53
CA LEU A 445 -8.74 -17.62 -35.29
C LEU A 445 -7.42 -17.46 -34.54
N GLU A 446 -7.09 -18.43 -33.68
CA GLU A 446 -5.76 -18.94 -33.23
C GLU A 446 -4.55 -17.97 -33.08
N ARG A 447 -4.74 -16.67 -33.17
CA ARG A 447 -3.79 -15.61 -32.84
C ARG A 447 -4.40 -14.82 -31.72
N GLY A 448 -3.62 -14.75 -30.64
CA GLY A 448 -3.94 -14.15 -29.36
C GLY A 448 -4.88 -12.97 -29.51
N SER A 449 -5.94 -13.02 -28.71
CA SER A 449 -6.85 -11.92 -28.48
C SER A 449 -6.12 -10.59 -28.50
N SER A 450 -6.43 -9.74 -29.47
CA SER A 450 -6.37 -8.31 -29.25
C SER A 450 -7.44 -7.97 -28.21
N GLN A 451 -7.18 -8.30 -26.95
CA GLN A 451 -7.62 -7.40 -25.90
C GLN A 451 -7.04 -6.05 -26.29
N LEU A 452 -7.87 -5.01 -26.41
CA LEU A 452 -7.37 -3.66 -26.38
C LEU A 452 -6.68 -3.52 -25.02
N SER A 453 -5.37 -3.78 -24.99
CA SER A 453 -4.54 -3.40 -23.88
C SER A 453 -4.50 -1.87 -23.92
N TYR A 454 -5.06 -1.25 -22.89
CA TYR A 454 -4.65 0.09 -22.47
C TYR A 454 -3.20 0.02 -21.95
N GLN A 455 -2.28 -0.44 -22.79
CA GLN A 455 -0.86 -0.40 -22.54
C GLN A 455 -0.19 -0.19 -23.88
N SER A 456 -0.08 1.10 -24.20
CA SER A 456 0.81 1.64 -25.22
C SER A 456 2.19 1.01 -25.03
N GLN A 457 2.53 0.03 -25.85
CA GLN A 457 3.92 -0.26 -26.19
C GLN A 457 4.31 0.69 -27.31
N GLY A 458 4.52 1.94 -26.93
CA GLY A 458 5.14 2.96 -27.74
C GLY A 458 6.10 3.73 -26.85
N THR A 459 7.37 3.70 -27.19
CA THR A 459 8.44 4.53 -26.60
C THR A 459 8.26 6.00 -27.01
N ALA A 460 7.06 6.54 -26.83
CA ALA A 460 6.75 7.94 -27.02
C ALA A 460 6.48 8.51 -25.62
N GLU A 461 7.48 9.19 -25.09
CA GLU A 461 7.33 10.02 -23.90
C GLU A 461 6.14 10.98 -24.13
N LEU A 462 5.22 11.03 -23.17
CA LEU A 462 4.15 12.02 -23.16
C LEU A 462 4.77 13.42 -23.23
N PRO A 463 4.15 14.38 -23.94
CA PRO A 463 4.59 15.77 -23.91
C PRO A 463 4.67 16.21 -22.46
N THR A 464 5.89 16.48 -22.02
CA THR A 464 6.15 16.92 -20.67
C THR A 464 5.56 18.32 -20.57
N TYR A 465 4.52 18.49 -19.76
CA TYR A 465 3.97 19.80 -19.46
C TYR A 465 4.96 20.53 -18.56
N HIS A 466 5.97 21.16 -19.16
CA HIS A 466 6.85 22.09 -18.50
C HIS A 466 6.10 23.41 -18.36
N GLY A 467 5.50 23.66 -17.20
CA GLY A 467 5.09 25.01 -16.85
C GLY A 467 6.33 25.82 -16.46
N THR A 468 6.39 27.11 -16.82
CA THR A 468 7.48 28.01 -16.41
C THR A 468 7.76 27.95 -14.90
N THR A 469 6.71 27.74 -14.10
CA THR A 469 6.78 27.56 -12.64
C THR A 469 7.57 26.31 -12.20
N THR A 470 7.56 25.23 -12.98
CA THR A 470 8.31 24.00 -12.65
C THR A 470 9.81 24.08 -12.98
N GLU A 471 10.20 24.94 -13.91
CA GLU A 471 11.62 25.21 -14.24
C GLU A 471 12.28 26.11 -13.20
N GLU A 472 11.55 27.09 -12.67
CA GLU A 472 12.03 27.95 -11.57
C GLU A 472 12.35 27.13 -10.29
N ILE A 473 11.51 26.14 -9.96
CA ILE A 473 11.73 25.28 -8.79
C ILE A 473 12.92 24.33 -9.01
N LYS A 474 13.13 23.81 -10.23
CA LYS A 474 14.31 23.01 -10.58
C LYS A 474 15.61 23.82 -10.51
N ASN A 475 15.58 25.07 -10.97
CA ASN A 475 16.74 25.95 -10.90
C ASN A 475 17.13 26.32 -9.46
N ILE A 476 16.15 26.37 -8.53
CA ILE A 476 16.41 26.59 -7.09
C ILE A 476 17.01 25.33 -6.43
N SER A 477 16.64 24.12 -6.87
CA SER A 477 17.23 22.88 -6.35
C SER A 477 18.62 22.56 -6.93
N ASP A 478 18.88 22.96 -8.18
CA ASP A 478 20.13 22.64 -8.90
C ASP A 478 21.26 23.66 -8.65
N THR A 479 20.96 24.85 -8.11
CA THR A 479 21.96 25.89 -7.77
C THR A 479 22.59 25.74 -6.38
N LYS A 480 22.61 24.52 -5.81
CA LYS A 480 23.52 24.23 -4.69
C LYS A 480 24.92 23.99 -5.22
N ASP A 481 25.67 25.09 -5.30
CA ASP A 481 27.12 25.19 -5.44
C ASP A 481 27.89 23.99 -4.85
N ASN A 482 28.29 23.07 -5.72
CA ASN A 482 29.23 21.99 -5.43
C ASN A 482 30.69 22.39 -5.74
N GLN A 483 31.05 23.66 -5.58
CA GLN A 483 32.41 24.15 -5.83
C GLN A 483 33.17 24.70 -4.61
N ASN A 484 32.58 24.74 -3.41
CA ASN A 484 33.28 25.23 -2.21
C ASN A 484 33.72 24.16 -1.20
N ALA A 485 33.76 22.88 -1.58
CA ALA A 485 34.20 21.78 -0.70
C ALA A 485 35.64 21.26 -0.96
N LYS A 486 36.49 22.04 -1.65
CA LYS A 486 37.92 21.76 -1.77
C LYS A 486 38.74 23.06 -1.71
N LYS A 487 38.98 23.56 -0.51
CA LYS A 487 40.17 24.30 -0.11
C LYS A 487 40.43 24.07 1.38
#